data_AF-A0A448IB40-F1
#
_entry.id   AF-A0A448IB40-F1
#
_cell.length_a   1.000
_cell.length_b   1.000
_cell.length_c   1.000
_cell.angle_alpha   90.00
_cell.angle_beta   90.00
_cell.angle_gamma   90.00
#
_symmetry.space_group_name_H-M   'P 1'
#
loop_
_entity.id
_entity.type
_entity.pdbx_description
1 polymer ?
#
loop_
_entity_poly.entity_id
_entity_poly.type
_entity_poly.pdbx_seq_one_letter_code
_entity_poly.pdbx_strand_id
1 'polypeptide(L)'
;MGKRLEQALAEADEIEAAEADQTDRPIPPHVKVSRPGRARSKVLQVRLNPEEFEAIEQIAKRRGLPSSTVAREQLLKLIAESEFEPSDLAGMASQLEAVTLRVTQRLRSMEPTAPVGRE
;
A
#
# COMPACT_ATOMS: atom_id res chain seq x y z
N MET A 1 11.38 -32.94 35.78
CA MET A 1 10.79 -32.01 34.79
C MET A 1 10.31 -32.76 33.53
N GLY A 2 9.75 -33.98 33.62
CA GLY A 2 9.30 -34.75 32.44
C GLY A 2 7.82 -34.55 32.07
N LYS A 3 6.94 -34.42 33.09
CA LYS A 3 5.48 -34.40 32.89
C LYS A 3 4.93 -33.23 32.07
N ARG A 4 5.60 -32.08 32.08
CA ARG A 4 5.18 -30.90 31.28
C ARG A 4 5.52 -31.04 29.80
N LEU A 5 6.59 -31.76 29.48
CA LEU A 5 6.99 -32.01 28.10
C LEU A 5 6.05 -33.05 27.48
N GLU A 6 5.78 -34.13 28.22
CA GLU A 6 4.83 -35.18 27.82
C GLU A 6 3.43 -34.63 27.59
N GLN A 7 2.96 -33.71 28.44
CA GLN A 7 1.66 -33.06 28.26
C GLN A 7 1.62 -32.15 27.01
N ALA A 8 2.67 -31.36 26.77
CA ALA A 8 2.73 -30.49 25.60
C ALA A 8 2.80 -31.27 24.28
N LEU A 9 3.45 -32.44 24.28
CA LEU A 9 3.47 -33.36 23.14
C LEU A 9 2.09 -34.00 22.90
N ALA A 10 1.40 -34.44 23.96
CA ALA A 10 0.05 -34.99 23.83
C ALA A 10 -0.98 -33.95 23.32
N GLU A 11 -0.90 -32.71 23.81
CA GLU A 11 -1.76 -31.61 23.32
C GLU A 11 -1.46 -31.27 21.85
N ALA A 12 -0.20 -31.33 21.41
CA ALA A 12 0.17 -31.09 20.01
C ALA A 12 -0.40 -32.17 19.07
N ASP A 13 -0.30 -33.45 19.47
CA ASP A 13 -0.84 -34.56 18.69
C ASP A 13 -2.38 -34.51 18.59
N GLU A 14 -3.07 -34.11 19.66
CA GLU A 14 -4.54 -33.92 19.65
C GLU A 14 -4.97 -32.77 18.73
N ILE A 15 -4.21 -31.67 18.70
CA ILE A 15 -4.47 -30.54 17.80
C ILE A 15 -4.25 -30.93 16.34
N GLU A 16 -3.15 -31.63 16.02
CA GLU A 16 -2.84 -32.07 14.67
C GLU A 16 -3.89 -33.08 14.15
N ALA A 17 -4.34 -34.01 15.01
CA ALA A 17 -5.42 -34.94 14.68
C ALA A 17 -6.76 -34.21 14.44
N ALA A 18 -7.05 -33.14 15.19
CA ALA A 18 -8.26 -32.34 15.01
C ALA A 18 -8.25 -31.52 13.71
N GLU A 19 -7.09 -31.07 13.21
CA GLU A 19 -6.98 -30.37 11.92
C GLU A 19 -7.09 -31.32 10.73
N ALA A 20 -6.54 -32.53 10.84
CA ALA A 20 -6.66 -33.57 9.81
C ALA A 20 -8.12 -34.01 9.58
N ASP A 21 -8.92 -34.13 10.64
CA ASP A 21 -10.31 -34.61 10.58
C ASP A 21 -11.33 -33.53 10.13
N GLN A 22 -10.92 -32.27 9.98
CA GLN A 22 -11.81 -31.17 9.58
C GLN A 22 -11.76 -30.83 8.09
N THR A 23 -10.76 -31.33 7.36
CA THR A 23 -10.49 -30.91 5.97
C THR A 23 -11.53 -31.44 4.98
N ASP A 24 -12.13 -32.61 5.25
CA ASP A 24 -13.06 -33.32 4.32
C ASP A 24 -14.51 -33.43 4.84
N ARG A 25 -14.87 -32.75 5.94
CA ARG A 25 -16.26 -32.80 6.43
C ARG A 25 -17.20 -32.06 5.47
N PRO A 26 -18.34 -32.67 5.08
CA PRO A 26 -19.30 -32.01 4.22
C PRO A 26 -19.82 -30.74 4.89
N ILE A 27 -19.78 -29.63 4.15
CA ILE A 27 -20.25 -28.33 4.63
C ILE A 27 -21.73 -28.45 4.99
N PRO A 28 -22.16 -28.07 6.22
CA PRO A 28 -23.55 -28.18 6.62
C PRO A 28 -24.50 -27.45 5.66
N PRO A 29 -25.69 -28.00 5.36
CA PRO A 29 -26.59 -27.49 4.31
C PRO A 29 -27.14 -26.08 4.58
N HIS A 30 -27.04 -25.61 5.82
CA HIS A 30 -27.45 -24.26 6.23
C HIS A 30 -26.34 -23.20 6.03
N VAL A 31 -25.12 -23.62 5.69
CA VAL A 31 -24.00 -22.71 5.47
C VAL A 31 -24.03 -22.24 4.02
N LYS A 32 -24.32 -20.95 3.84
CA LYS A 32 -24.18 -20.27 2.55
C LYS A 32 -22.69 -20.07 2.27
N VAL A 33 -22.10 -20.93 1.45
CA VAL A 33 -20.74 -20.77 0.94
C VAL A 33 -20.73 -19.60 -0.05
N SER A 34 -20.56 -18.38 0.46
CA SER A 34 -20.18 -17.27 -0.38
C SER A 34 -18.66 -17.30 -0.55
N ARG A 35 -18.18 -17.19 -1.80
CA ARG A 35 -16.79 -16.83 -2.11
C ARG A 35 -16.82 -15.36 -2.58
N PRO A 36 -16.86 -14.38 -1.66
CA PRO A 36 -16.93 -12.98 -2.04
C PRO A 36 -15.68 -12.64 -2.86
N GLY A 37 -15.85 -12.13 -4.09
CA GLY A 37 -14.73 -11.62 -4.89
C GLY A 37 -14.32 -12.45 -6.11
N ARG A 38 -14.83 -13.68 -6.32
CA ARG A 38 -14.48 -14.48 -7.52
C ARG A 38 -15.07 -13.96 -8.83
N ALA A 39 -15.99 -12.99 -8.77
CA ALA A 39 -16.79 -12.57 -9.92
C ALA A 39 -16.20 -11.42 -10.77
N ARG A 40 -15.08 -10.76 -10.38
CA ARG A 40 -14.53 -9.63 -11.17
C ARG A 40 -13.00 -9.49 -11.24
N SER A 41 -12.21 -10.39 -10.65
CA SER A 41 -10.75 -10.33 -10.77
C SER A 41 -10.31 -10.79 -12.18
N LYS A 42 -9.76 -9.86 -12.98
CA LYS A 42 -9.11 -10.16 -14.26
C LYS A 42 -7.60 -10.39 -14.03
N VAL A 43 -7.01 -11.36 -14.74
CA VAL A 43 -5.57 -11.63 -14.69
C VAL A 43 -4.90 -11.01 -15.91
N LEU A 44 -3.88 -10.19 -15.67
CA LEU A 44 -2.99 -9.64 -16.69
C LEU A 44 -1.66 -10.41 -16.64
N GLN A 45 -1.23 -10.98 -17.77
CA GLN A 45 0.09 -11.60 -17.89
C GLN A 45 1.05 -10.64 -18.57
N VAL A 46 2.19 -10.37 -17.94
CA VAL A 46 3.24 -9.50 -18.46
C VAL A 46 4.47 -10.35 -18.72
N ARG A 47 5.04 -10.27 -19.93
CA ARG A 47 6.30 -10.94 -20.26
C ARG A 47 7.44 -10.05 -19.83
N LEU A 48 8.29 -10.58 -18.97
CA LEU A 48 9.50 -9.93 -18.48
C LEU A 48 10.69 -10.79 -18.87
N ASN A 49 11.83 -10.14 -19.13
CA ASN A 49 13.09 -10.85 -19.18
C ASN A 49 13.56 -11.24 -17.76
N PRO A 50 14.58 -12.10 -17.61
CA PRO A 50 15.04 -12.56 -16.30
C PRO A 50 15.49 -11.41 -15.37
N GLU A 51 16.20 -10.42 -15.90
CA GLU A 51 16.75 -9.30 -15.14
C GLU A 51 15.64 -8.38 -14.60
N GLU A 52 14.63 -8.11 -15.42
CA GLU A 52 13.44 -7.33 -15.06
C GLU A 52 12.65 -8.00 -13.94
N PHE A 53 12.46 -9.32 -14.05
CA PHE A 53 11.76 -10.09 -13.01
C PHE A 53 12.56 -10.10 -11.70
N GLU A 54 13.88 -10.27 -11.77
CA GLU A 54 14.75 -10.22 -10.61
C GLU A 54 14.71 -8.86 -9.91
N ALA A 55 14.72 -7.77 -10.66
CA ALA A 55 14.60 -6.42 -10.10
C ALA A 55 13.30 -6.25 -9.29
N ILE A 56 12.18 -6.77 -9.80
CA ILE A 56 10.89 -6.76 -9.08
C ILE A 56 10.96 -7.64 -7.84
N GLU A 57 11.55 -8.84 -7.93
CA GLU A 57 11.72 -9.71 -6.77
C GLU A 57 12.55 -9.08 -5.66
N GLN A 58 13.63 -8.37 -6.01
CA GLN A 58 14.47 -7.72 -5.01
C GLN A 58 13.70 -6.61 -4.27
N ILE A 59 12.86 -5.84 -4.98
CA ILE A 59 12.00 -4.83 -4.37
C ILE A 59 10.96 -5.50 -3.46
N ALA A 60 10.34 -6.58 -3.94
CA ALA A 60 9.37 -7.39 -3.20
C ALA A 60 9.97 -7.95 -1.90
N LYS A 61 11.16 -8.57 -1.97
CA LYS A 61 11.90 -9.08 -0.81
C LYS A 61 12.20 -8.00 0.21
N ARG A 62 12.70 -6.83 -0.23
CA ARG A 62 12.98 -5.70 0.68
C ARG A 62 11.72 -5.18 1.39
N ARG A 63 10.56 -5.28 0.75
CA ARG A 63 9.27 -4.79 1.29
C ARG A 63 8.45 -5.87 2.00
N GLY A 64 8.86 -7.14 1.94
CA GLY A 64 8.06 -8.26 2.45
C GLY A 64 6.73 -8.45 1.71
N LEU A 65 6.67 -8.09 0.42
CA LEU A 65 5.45 -8.14 -0.40
C LEU A 65 5.61 -9.15 -1.55
N PRO A 66 4.52 -9.72 -2.09
CA PRO A 66 4.56 -10.50 -3.32
C PRO A 66 4.98 -9.65 -4.53
N SER A 67 5.74 -10.23 -5.46
CA SER A 67 6.16 -9.57 -6.71
C SER A 67 4.98 -9.05 -7.53
N SER A 68 3.85 -9.77 -7.54
CA SER A 68 2.61 -9.33 -8.21
C SER A 68 1.98 -8.10 -7.56
N THR A 69 2.10 -7.95 -6.24
CA THR A 69 1.63 -6.77 -5.50
C THR A 69 2.46 -5.55 -5.86
N VAL A 70 3.80 -5.70 -5.89
CA VAL A 70 4.72 -4.63 -6.30
C VAL A 70 4.48 -4.23 -7.75
N ALA A 71 4.36 -5.20 -8.66
CA ALA A 71 4.08 -4.94 -10.07
C ALA A 71 2.75 -4.20 -10.25
N ARG A 72 1.69 -4.61 -9.54
CA ARG A 72 0.39 -3.93 -9.58
C ARG A 72 0.48 -2.49 -9.05
N GLU A 73 1.17 -2.26 -7.94
CA GLU A 73 1.35 -0.92 -7.37
C GLU A 73 2.02 0.00 -8.38
N GLN A 74 3.08 -0.46 -9.05
CA GLN A 74 3.80 0.33 -10.03
C GLN A 74 2.97 0.61 -11.28
N LEU A 75 2.22 -0.38 -11.78
CA LEU A 75 1.30 -0.18 -12.91
C LEU A 75 0.22 0.85 -12.61
N LEU A 76 -0.34 0.84 -11.40
CA LEU A 76 -1.36 1.82 -11.00
C LEU A 76 -0.79 3.24 -10.88
N LYS A 77 0.46 3.40 -10.42
CA LYS A 77 1.13 4.71 -10.40
C LYS A 77 1.30 5.29 -11.81
N LEU A 78 1.75 4.47 -12.75
CA LEU A 78 1.91 4.89 -14.14
C LEU A 78 0.58 5.33 -14.77
N ILE A 79 -0.51 4.61 -14.47
CA ILE A 79 -1.86 4.99 -14.94
C ILE A 79 -2.26 6.34 -14.34
N ALA A 80 -2.11 6.52 -13.02
CA ALA A 80 -2.46 7.76 -12.35
C ALA A 80 -1.62 8.95 -12.83
N GLU A 81 -0.33 8.74 -13.12
CA GLU A 81 0.55 9.77 -13.70
C GLU A 81 0.14 10.12 -15.14
N SER A 82 -0.31 9.13 -15.93
CA SER A 82 -0.79 9.38 -17.30
C SER A 82 -2.11 10.12 -17.37
N GLU A 83 -2.90 10.09 -16.29
CA GLU A 83 -4.15 10.84 -16.15
C GLU A 83 -3.90 12.28 -15.64
N PHE A 84 -2.67 12.62 -15.29
CA PHE A 84 -2.31 13.96 -14.83
C PHE A 84 -2.18 14.91 -16.02
N GLU A 85 -3.16 15.78 -16.22
CA GLU A 85 -3.15 16.71 -17.33
C GLU A 85 -2.15 17.86 -17.06
N PRO A 86 -1.48 18.42 -18.09
CA PRO A 86 -0.58 19.56 -17.92
C PRO A 86 -1.26 20.77 -17.26
N SER A 87 -2.58 20.89 -17.41
CA SER A 87 -3.40 21.90 -16.74
C SER A 87 -3.39 21.78 -15.22
N ASP A 88 -3.26 20.57 -14.68
CA ASP A 88 -3.23 20.32 -13.24
C ASP A 88 -1.91 20.82 -12.64
N LEU A 89 -0.80 20.62 -13.35
CA LEU A 89 0.51 21.19 -12.97
C LEU A 89 0.48 22.72 -13.02
N ALA A 90 -0.10 23.31 -14.07
CA ALA A 90 -0.22 24.76 -14.20
C ALA A 90 -1.10 25.36 -13.10
N GLY A 91 -2.19 24.67 -12.73
CA GLY A 91 -3.05 25.04 -11.61
C GLY A 91 -2.32 25.00 -10.27
N MET A 92 -1.57 23.94 -9.99
CA MET A 92 -0.75 23.82 -8.78
C MET A 92 0.35 24.89 -8.71
N ALA A 93 1.03 25.17 -9.82
CA ALA A 93 2.05 26.23 -9.89
C ALA A 93 1.44 27.61 -9.58
N SER A 94 0.27 27.91 -10.15
CA SER A 94 -0.45 29.15 -9.90
C SER A 94 -0.87 29.28 -8.42
N GLN A 95 -1.27 28.18 -7.79
CA GLN A 95 -1.61 28.15 -6.36
C GLN A 95 -0.37 28.40 -5.48
N LEU A 96 0.78 27.79 -5.79
CA LEU A 96 2.03 28.02 -5.06
C LEU A 96 2.53 29.47 -5.22
N GLU A 97 2.41 30.05 -6.40
CA GLU A 97 2.74 31.45 -6.66
C GLU A 97 1.84 32.38 -5.84
N ALA A 98 0.53 32.13 -5.80
CA ALA A 98 -0.41 32.90 -4.98
C ALA A 98 -0.08 32.82 -3.48
N VAL A 99 0.32 31.65 -2.98
CA VAL A 99 0.78 31.49 -1.58
C VAL A 99 2.05 32.30 -1.34
N THR A 100 3.02 32.23 -2.24
CA THR A 100 4.29 32.97 -2.13
C THR A 100 4.07 34.47 -2.10
N LEU A 101 3.19 34.99 -2.96
CA LEU A 101 2.79 36.40 -2.96
C LEU A 101 2.11 36.81 -1.64
N ARG A 102 1.24 35.97 -1.10
CA ARG A 102 0.55 36.26 0.17
C ARG A 102 1.53 36.26 1.35
N VAL A 103 2.49 35.34 1.38
CA VAL A 103 3.54 35.29 2.42
C VAL A 103 4.44 36.52 2.33
N THR A 104 4.95 36.86 1.14
CA THR A 104 5.83 38.02 0.95
C THR A 104 5.13 39.34 1.28
N GLN A 105 3.85 39.49 0.90
CA GLN A 105 3.05 40.67 1.24
C GLN A 105 2.77 40.77 2.74
N ARG A 106 2.57 39.64 3.43
CA ARG A 106 2.44 39.58 4.89
C ARG A 106 3.72 39.99 5.60
N LEU A 107 4.88 39.53 5.10
CA LEU A 107 6.18 39.90 5.67
C LEU A 107 6.49 41.39 5.48
N ARG A 108 6.22 41.94 4.29
CA ARG A 108 6.42 43.37 4.01
C ARG A 108 5.51 44.29 4.83
N SER A 109 4.28 43.85 5.12
CA SER A 109 3.34 44.59 5.98
C SER A 109 3.63 44.48 7.48
N MET A 110 4.62 43.67 7.86
CA MET A 110 5.11 43.57 9.24
C MET A 110 6.41 44.36 9.50
N GLU A 111 7.01 44.99 8.49
CA GLU A 111 8.14 45.91 8.72
C GLU A 111 7.62 47.20 9.36
N PRO A 112 8.11 47.58 10.56
CA PRO A 112 7.68 48.80 11.22
C PRO A 112 8.26 50.01 10.48
N THR A 113 7.40 50.94 10.09
CA THR A 113 7.79 52.26 9.56
C THR A 113 8.70 52.95 10.58
N ALA A 114 10.00 53.01 10.29
CA ALA A 114 10.94 53.76 11.11
C ALA A 114 10.51 55.23 11.14
N PRO A 115 10.44 55.89 12.31
CA PRO A 115 10.13 57.31 12.36
C PRO A 115 11.31 58.06 11.73
N VAL A 116 11.01 58.83 10.69
CA VAL A 116 11.93 59.80 10.11
C VAL A 116 12.19 60.87 11.17
N GLY A 117 13.26 60.69 11.93
CA GLY A 117 13.78 61.69 12.85
C GLY A 117 14.30 62.87 12.05
N ARG A 118 13.55 63.98 12.09
CA ARG A 118 14.08 65.32 11.87
C ARG A 118 14.91 65.68 13.09
N GLU A 119 16.13 66.18 12.86
CA GLU A 119 16.72 67.43 13.38
C GLU A 119 18.23 67.47 13.15
#